data_AF-A0A4Z8YK18-F1
#
_entry.id   AF-A0A4Z8YK18-F1
#
_cell.length_a   1.000
_cell.length_b   1.000
_cell.length_c   1.000
_cell.angle_alpha   90.00
_cell.angle_beta   90.00
_cell.angle_gamma   90.00
#
_symmetry.space_group_name_H-M   'P 1'
#
loop_
_entity.id
_entity.type
_entity.pdbx_description
1 polymer ?
#
loop_
_entity_poly.entity_id
_entity_poly.type
_entity_poly.pdbx_seq_one_letter_code
_entity_poly.pdbx_strand_id
1 'polypeptide(L)'
;AKIELTKDTLGRYILANPSGLTGPTLWGLPVVATEAAAFKGKFLTGAFNAGAQIFDREDANVVISTENADDFEKNMISIRCEER
;
A
#
# COMPACT_ATOMS: atom_id res chain seq x y z
N ALA A 1 -0.70 2.02 13.58
CA ALA A 1 -0.68 2.83 14.81
C ALA A 1 -1.41 2.21 16.01
N LYS A 2 -2.74 1.94 16.01
CA LYS A 2 -3.44 1.53 17.25
C LYS A 2 -2.87 0.25 17.89
N ILE A 3 -2.59 -0.79 17.10
CA ILE A 3 -2.10 -2.06 17.61
C ILE A 3 -0.65 -1.99 18.11
N GLU A 4 0.23 -1.25 17.42
CA GLU A 4 1.65 -1.09 17.79
C GLU A 4 1.83 -0.36 19.12
N LEU A 5 0.94 0.58 19.42
CA LEU A 5 0.97 1.38 20.65
C LEU A 5 0.13 0.78 21.79
N THR A 6 -0.38 -0.45 21.62
CA THR A 6 -1.17 -1.11 22.66
C THR A 6 -0.29 -1.48 23.85
N LYS A 7 -0.77 -1.15 25.05
CA LYS A 7 -0.07 -1.40 26.31
C LYS A 7 -0.81 -2.45 27.15
N ASP A 8 -0.06 -3.17 27.98
CA ASP A 8 -0.62 -4.02 29.03
C ASP A 8 -1.14 -3.18 30.22
N THR A 9 -1.72 -3.86 31.22
CA THR A 9 -2.24 -3.23 32.44
C THR A 9 -1.17 -2.59 33.32
N LEU A 10 0.11 -2.89 33.06
CA LEU A 10 1.28 -2.38 33.77
C LEU A 10 1.98 -1.24 33.00
N GLY A 11 1.40 -0.81 31.86
CA GLY A 11 1.89 0.30 31.05
C GLY A 11 3.02 -0.05 30.08
N ARG A 12 3.36 -1.33 29.91
CA ARG A 12 4.40 -1.81 28.98
C ARG A 12 3.80 -2.00 27.58
N TYR A 13 4.57 -1.72 26.54
CA TYR A 13 4.14 -2.00 25.16
C TYR A 13 4.13 -3.51 24.90
N ILE A 14 3.06 -4.01 24.28
CA ILE A 14 2.89 -5.46 24.01
C ILE A 14 3.80 -5.92 22.86
N LEU A 15 3.93 -5.10 21.81
CA LEU A 15 4.59 -5.48 20.56
C LEU A 15 5.88 -4.71 20.28
N ALA A 16 6.05 -3.52 20.86
CA ALA A 16 7.12 -2.61 20.50
C ALA A 16 8.17 -2.50 21.61
N ASN A 17 9.45 -2.63 21.25
CA ASN A 17 10.51 -1.92 21.93
C ASN A 17 10.60 -0.52 21.30
N PRO A 18 10.24 0.56 22.02
CA PRO A 18 10.27 1.91 21.46
C PRO A 18 11.67 2.37 21.00
N SER A 19 12.73 1.65 21.39
CA SER A 19 14.12 1.92 21.00
C SER A 19 14.57 1.19 19.73
N GLY A 20 13.80 0.22 19.23
CA GLY A 20 14.17 -0.60 18.07
C GLY A 20 13.39 -0.20 16.82
N LEU A 21 14.08 0.33 15.80
CA LEU A 21 13.57 0.45 14.44
C LEU A 21 13.48 -0.95 13.80
N THR A 22 12.53 -1.75 14.27
CA THR A 22 12.12 -2.97 13.57
C THR A 22 11.22 -2.53 12.42
N GLY A 23 11.49 -2.97 11.19
CA GLY A 23 10.58 -2.78 10.06
C GLY A 23 9.16 -3.29 10.39
N PRO A 24 8.14 -2.93 9.60
CA PRO A 24 6.74 -3.18 9.93
C PRO A 24 6.47 -4.68 10.03
N THR A 25 6.50 -5.18 11.26
CA THR A 25 6.34 -6.60 11.59
C THR A 25 5.45 -6.74 12.81
N LEU A 26 4.58 -7.75 12.79
CA LEU A 26 3.78 -8.15 13.94
C LEU A 26 3.93 -9.65 14.12
N TRP A 27 4.27 -10.10 15.33
CA TRP A 27 4.41 -11.53 15.65
C TRP A 27 5.36 -12.28 14.69
N GLY A 28 6.42 -11.61 14.23
CA GLY A 28 7.39 -12.18 13.29
C GLY A 28 6.92 -12.24 11.83
N LEU A 29 5.74 -11.70 11.52
CA LEU A 29 5.20 -11.61 10.16
C LEU A 29 5.28 -10.18 9.62
N PRO A 30 5.56 -9.99 8.32
CA PRO A 30 5.56 -8.67 7.70
C PRO A 30 4.15 -8.07 7.67
N VAL A 31 4.06 -6.75 7.88
CA VAL A 31 2.83 -5.98 7.81
C VAL A 31 2.91 -5.00 6.66
N VAL A 32 1.90 -5.00 5.80
CA VAL A 32 1.75 -4.02 4.72
C VAL A 32 0.64 -3.05 5.11
N ALA A 33 1.00 -1.78 5.31
CA ALA A 33 0.03 -0.72 5.57
C ALA A 33 -0.59 -0.23 4.26
N THR A 34 -1.92 -0.06 4.25
CA THR A 34 -2.67 0.46 3.10
C THR A 34 -3.60 1.58 3.52
N GLU A 35 -3.71 2.60 2.68
CA GLU A 35 -4.66 3.72 2.83
C GLU A 35 -6.02 3.43 2.19
N ALA A 36 -6.23 2.22 1.65
CA ALA A 36 -7.48 1.82 1.04
C ALA A 36 -8.65 1.91 2.04
N ALA A 37 -9.63 2.77 1.75
CA ALA A 37 -10.74 3.06 2.66
C ALA A 37 -11.53 1.81 3.10
N ALA A 38 -11.61 0.79 2.24
CA ALA A 38 -12.27 -0.48 2.52
C ALA A 38 -11.68 -1.23 3.73
N PHE A 39 -10.43 -0.95 4.09
CA PHE A 39 -9.72 -1.59 5.20
C PHE A 39 -9.82 -0.82 6.53
N LYS A 40 -10.53 0.31 6.60
CA LYS A 40 -10.73 1.02 7.87
C LYS A 40 -11.44 0.11 8.89
N GLY A 41 -10.76 -0.19 10.00
CA GLY A 41 -11.27 -1.04 11.07
C GLY A 41 -11.30 -2.54 10.74
N LYS A 42 -10.78 -2.94 9.58
CA LYS A 42 -10.68 -4.33 9.13
C LYS A 42 -9.21 -4.69 8.95
N PHE A 43 -8.92 -5.99 8.96
CA PHE A 43 -7.59 -6.50 8.63
C PHE A 43 -7.74 -7.74 7.76
N LEU A 44 -6.71 -8.03 6.97
CA LEU A 44 -6.62 -9.21 6.14
C LEU A 44 -5.30 -9.91 6.48
N THR A 45 -5.40 -11.22 6.73
CA THR A 45 -4.26 -12.09 7.02
C THR A 45 -4.39 -13.36 6.19
N GLY A 46 -3.25 -13.91 5.78
CA GLY A 46 -3.22 -15.08 4.91
C GLY A 46 -1.79 -15.41 4.50
N ALA A 47 -1.58 -16.62 4.01
CA ALA A 47 -0.29 -17.08 3.50
C ALA A 47 -0.07 -16.60 2.06
N PHE A 48 -0.02 -15.28 1.81
CA PHE A 48 0.03 -14.70 0.46
C PHE A 48 1.21 -15.18 -0.39
N ASN A 49 2.34 -15.51 0.24
CA ASN A 49 3.52 -16.03 -0.46
C ASN A 49 3.26 -17.32 -1.24
N ALA A 50 2.31 -18.16 -0.81
CA ALA A 50 1.96 -19.41 -1.49
C ALA A 50 0.49 -19.49 -1.91
N GLY A 51 -0.37 -18.66 -1.31
CA GLY A 51 -1.81 -18.71 -1.50
C GLY A 51 -2.34 -17.82 -2.61
N ALA A 52 -1.52 -16.95 -3.19
CA ALA A 52 -1.91 -16.08 -4.29
C ALA A 52 -0.72 -15.76 -5.20
N GLN A 53 -1.01 -15.56 -6.48
CA GLN A 53 -0.05 -15.12 -7.48
C GLN A 53 -0.70 -14.09 -8.39
N ILE A 54 0.08 -13.09 -8.78
CA ILE A 54 -0.32 -12.06 -9.76
C ILE A 54 0.23 -12.46 -11.13
N PHE A 55 -0.54 -12.22 -12.18
CA PHE A 55 -0.16 -12.46 -13.56
C PHE A 55 -0.33 -11.17 -14.34
N ASP A 56 0.78 -10.62 -14.80
CA ASP A 56 0.80 -9.39 -15.58
C ASP A 56 0.75 -9.75 -17.08
N ARG A 57 -0.13 -9.07 -17.81
CA ARG A 57 -0.30 -9.18 -19.26
C ARG A 57 0.55 -8.14 -19.98
N GLU A 58 0.78 -6.99 -19.36
CA GLU A 58 1.52 -5.84 -19.87
C GLU A 58 2.14 -5.02 -18.71
N ASP A 59 3.45 -4.75 -18.80
CA ASP A 59 4.17 -3.92 -17.82
C ASP A 59 3.66 -2.47 -17.82
N ALA A 60 3.86 -1.76 -16.71
CA ALA A 60 3.49 -0.35 -16.60
C ALA A 60 4.12 0.53 -17.69
N ASN A 61 3.29 1.19 -18.49
CA ASN A 61 3.69 2.02 -19.62
C ASN A 61 3.13 3.45 -19.47
N VAL A 62 3.87 4.43 -20.02
CA VAL A 62 3.51 5.86 -19.99
C VAL A 62 3.43 6.40 -21.41
N VAL A 63 2.30 7.01 -21.76
CA VAL A 63 2.05 7.61 -23.06
C VAL A 63 1.66 9.07 -22.89
N ILE A 64 2.17 9.92 -23.78
CA ILE A 64 1.92 11.36 -23.78
C ILE A 64 1.11 11.72 -25.04
N SER A 65 0.05 12.51 -24.87
CA SER A 65 -0.75 13.03 -25.97
C SER A 65 -0.84 14.56 -25.90
N THR A 66 -0.55 15.20 -27.04
CA THR A 66 -0.68 16.65 -27.25
C THR A 66 -2.00 17.03 -27.94
N GLU A 67 -2.81 16.02 -28.30
CA GLU A 67 -4.03 16.18 -29.11
C GLU A 67 -5.24 15.52 -28.44
N ASN A 68 -5.18 15.31 -27.12
CA ASN A 68 -6.26 14.68 -26.40
C ASN A 68 -7.44 15.66 -26.19
N ALA A 69 -8.59 15.37 -26.80
CA ALA A 69 -9.80 16.18 -26.71
C ALA A 69 -9.57 17.68 -27.02
N ASP A 70 -9.71 18.56 -26.04
CA ASP A 70 -9.52 20.01 -26.18
C ASP A 70 -8.17 20.50 -25.61
N ASP A 71 -7.26 19.57 -25.28
CA ASP A 71 -5.95 19.90 -24.72
C ASP A 71 -5.12 20.74 -25.68
N PHE A 72 -5.22 20.49 -27.00
CA PHE A 72 -4.51 21.28 -28.00
C PHE A 72 -4.96 22.75 -28.02
N GLU A 73 -6.26 23.01 -27.99
CA GLU A 73 -6.82 24.38 -27.97
C GLU A 73 -6.47 25.11 -26.67
N LYS A 74 -6.33 24.37 -25.56
CA LYS A 74 -6.00 24.88 -24.23
C LYS A 74 -4.49 24.94 -23.93
N ASN A 75 -3.63 24.56 -24.87
CA ASN A 75 -2.18 24.43 -24.67
C ASN A 75 -1.82 23.51 -23.48
N MET A 76 -2.53 22.39 -23.35
CA MET A 76 -2.30 21.36 -22.34
C MET A 76 -1.71 20.10 -22.95
N ILE A 77 -1.11 19.25 -22.10
CA ILE A 77 -0.58 17.95 -22.47
C ILE A 77 -1.17 16.91 -21.50
N SER A 78 -1.67 15.81 -22.04
CA SER A 78 -2.18 14.70 -21.26
C SER A 78 -1.16 13.58 -21.17
N ILE A 79 -0.93 13.07 -19.96
CA ILE A 79 -0.04 11.93 -19.68
C ILE A 79 -0.90 10.80 -19.11
N ARG A 80 -0.83 9.62 -19.72
CA ARG A 80 -1.52 8.41 -19.26
C ARG A 80 -0.50 7.35 -18.85
N CYS A 81 -0.72 6.74 -17.69
CA CYS A 81 0.00 5.54 -17.26
C CYS A 81 -0.97 4.35 -17.20
N GLU A 82 -0.61 3.21 -17.77
CA GLU A 82 -1.44 2.00 -17.78
C GLU A 82 -0.61 0.73 -17.57
N GLU A 83 -1.23 -0.31 -16.99
CA GLU A 83 -0.68 -1.65 -16.69
C GLU A 83 -1.84 -2.64 -16.81
N ARG A 84 -1.60 -3.88 -17.25
CA ARG A 84 -2.66 -4.89 -17.47
C ARG A 84 -2.27 -6.28 -17.07
#